data_AF-A0A0U2LMW7-F1
#
_entry.id   AF-A0A0U2LMW7-F1
#
_cell.length_a   1.000
_cell.length_b   1.000
_cell.length_c   1.000
_cell.angle_alpha   90.00
_cell.angle_beta   90.00
_cell.angle_gamma   90.00
#
_symmetry.space_group_name_H-M   'P 1'
#
loop_
_entity.id
_entity.type
_entity.pdbx_description
1 polymer ?
#
loop_
_entity_poly.entity_id
_entity_poly.type
_entity_poly.pdbx_seq_one_letter_code
_entity_poly.pdbx_strand_id
1 'polypeptide(L)'
;MQAITRFDDEIKTLYKQHSDRAIFDSLPGAGPQLAPRLLAAMGSNRDRYKCAADIQKYAGIAPVTERSGKKEWIHWRYSCTKFLRQTFVEWAGLSVRYSFWAKAYYRQQEAKGKPHNTIIRSLAFKWIRILFRCWKTHTPYDESTYLIALKSKGSPLLKFAVESEL
;
A
#
# COMPACT_ATOMS: atom_id res chain seq x y z
N MET A 1 -9.89 27.46 -10.89
CA MET A 1 -8.53 26.89 -11.04
C MET A 1 -7.50 27.44 -10.05
N GLN A 2 -7.58 28.71 -9.61
CA GLN A 2 -6.63 29.29 -8.64
C GLN A 2 -6.61 28.58 -7.27
N ALA A 3 -7.76 28.14 -6.75
CA ALA A 3 -7.84 27.47 -5.44
C ALA A 3 -7.11 26.11 -5.40
N ILE A 4 -7.17 25.32 -6.48
CA ILE A 4 -6.47 24.02 -6.56
C ILE A 4 -4.95 24.25 -6.52
N THR A 5 -4.47 25.18 -7.34
CA THR A 5 -3.04 25.54 -7.40
C THR A 5 -2.54 26.00 -6.04
N ARG A 6 -3.31 26.86 -5.34
CA ARG A 6 -2.98 27.30 -3.99
C ARG A 6 -2.84 26.12 -3.01
N PHE A 7 -3.78 25.19 -3.00
CA PHE A 7 -3.71 24.03 -2.10
C PHE A 7 -2.55 23.08 -2.47
N ASP A 8 -2.26 22.89 -3.75
CA ASP A 8 -1.12 22.09 -4.18
C ASP A 8 0.22 22.70 -3.69
N ASP A 9 0.36 24.03 -3.77
CA ASP A 9 1.54 24.74 -3.27
C ASP A 9 1.66 24.70 -1.74
N GLU A 10 0.54 24.86 -1.02
CA GLU A 10 0.49 24.72 0.44
C GLU A 10 0.86 23.29 0.87
N ILE A 11 0.26 22.27 0.25
CA ILE A 11 0.56 20.85 0.55
C ILE A 11 2.03 20.57 0.29
N LYS A 12 2.58 21.03 -0.84
CA LYS A 12 3.99 20.84 -1.19
C LYS A 12 4.91 21.50 -0.16
N THR A 13 4.58 22.69 0.31
CA THR A 13 5.37 23.43 1.31
C THR A 13 5.34 22.72 2.65
N LEU A 14 4.16 22.35 3.14
CA LEU A 14 4.00 21.63 4.41
C LEU A 14 4.64 20.25 4.37
N TYR A 15 4.47 19.52 3.27
CA TYR A 15 5.06 18.19 3.09
C TYR A 15 6.60 18.24 3.14
N LYS A 16 7.22 19.24 2.50
CA LYS A 16 8.67 19.41 2.52
C LYS A 16 9.25 19.57 3.93
N GLN A 17 8.49 20.18 4.83
CA GLN A 17 8.89 20.47 6.22
C GLN A 17 8.60 19.30 7.17
N HIS A 18 7.83 18.30 6.75
CA HIS A 18 7.41 17.21 7.63
C HIS A 18 8.55 16.23 7.90
N SER A 19 8.77 15.88 9.18
CA SER A 19 9.84 14.98 9.63
C SER A 19 9.80 13.60 8.96
N ASP A 20 8.61 13.03 8.80
CA ASP A 20 8.42 11.72 8.16
C ASP A 20 8.50 11.73 6.63
N ARG A 21 8.77 12.87 5.99
CA ARG A 21 8.80 12.97 4.53
C ARG A 21 9.67 11.88 3.89
N ALA A 22 10.85 11.62 4.44
CA ALA A 22 11.78 10.61 3.93
C ALA A 22 11.17 9.20 3.85
N ILE A 23 10.25 8.86 4.76
CA ILE A 23 9.55 7.57 4.75
C ILE A 23 8.65 7.47 3.53
N PHE A 24 7.87 8.51 3.25
CA PHE A 24 6.89 8.49 2.16
C PHE A 24 7.54 8.73 0.78
N ASP A 25 8.61 9.53 0.72
CA ASP A 25 9.41 9.73 -0.50
C ASP A 25 10.13 8.45 -0.94
N SER A 26 10.50 7.57 0.00
CA SER A 26 11.15 6.29 -0.30
C SER A 26 10.20 5.23 -0.90
N LEU A 27 8.88 5.47 -0.90
CA LEU A 27 7.91 4.50 -1.38
C LEU A 27 7.86 4.48 -2.92
N PRO A 28 8.04 3.30 -3.56
CA PRO A 28 8.06 3.20 -5.02
C PRO A 28 6.70 3.61 -5.61
N GLY A 29 6.73 4.52 -6.56
CA GLY A 29 5.55 5.03 -7.25
C GLY A 29 4.65 5.97 -6.45
N ALA A 30 5.04 6.40 -5.24
CA ALA A 30 4.26 7.38 -4.48
C ALA A 30 4.37 8.79 -5.11
N GLY A 31 5.60 9.27 -5.33
CA GLY A 31 5.84 10.57 -5.96
C GLY A 31 5.22 11.76 -5.22
N PRO A 32 5.27 12.97 -5.80
CA PRO A 32 4.87 14.19 -5.10
C PRO A 32 3.37 14.30 -4.81
N GLN A 33 2.51 13.53 -5.49
CA GLN A 33 1.06 13.57 -5.28
C GLN A 33 0.58 12.55 -4.25
N LEU A 34 1.06 11.29 -4.29
CA LEU A 34 0.57 10.25 -3.37
C LEU A 34 1.37 10.20 -2.09
N ALA A 35 2.65 10.60 -2.07
CA ALA A 35 3.43 10.59 -0.84
C ALA A 35 2.82 11.50 0.26
N PRO A 36 2.36 12.75 -0.04
CA PRO A 36 1.62 13.55 0.95
C PRO A 36 0.27 12.94 1.34
N ARG A 37 -0.45 12.32 0.40
CA ARG A 37 -1.74 11.65 0.69
C ARG A 37 -1.56 10.45 1.62
N LEU A 38 -0.50 9.66 1.41
CA LEU A 38 -0.14 8.54 2.28
C LEU A 38 0.30 9.04 3.66
N LEU A 39 1.05 10.14 3.71
CA LEU A 39 1.42 10.80 4.97
C LEU A 39 0.18 11.21 5.76
N ALA A 40 -0.78 11.89 5.11
CA ALA A 40 -2.04 12.27 5.74
C ALA A 40 -2.87 11.05 6.19
N ALA A 41 -2.84 9.95 5.42
CA ALA A 41 -3.53 8.71 5.77
C ALA A 41 -2.99 8.10 7.08
N MET A 42 -1.66 8.10 7.25
CA MET A 42 -1.01 7.56 8.45
C MET A 42 -1.12 8.55 9.63
N GLY A 43 -0.84 9.83 9.37
CA GLY A 43 -0.77 10.90 10.36
C GLY A 43 0.53 10.89 11.18
N SER A 44 0.72 11.92 11.99
CA SER A 44 1.92 12.07 12.83
C SER A 44 1.84 11.26 14.13
N ASN A 45 0.64 11.08 14.69
CA ASN A 45 0.42 10.30 15.93
C ASN A 45 0.62 8.80 15.69
N ARG A 46 1.70 8.24 16.25
CA ARG A 46 2.06 6.82 16.12
C ARG A 46 1.09 5.86 16.80
N ASP A 47 0.33 6.31 17.78
CA ASP A 47 -0.61 5.47 18.54
C ASP A 47 -1.99 5.38 17.91
N ARG A 48 -2.22 6.14 16.82
CA ARG A 48 -3.47 6.08 16.04
C ARG A 48 -3.83 4.66 15.60
N TYR A 49 -2.83 3.85 15.28
CA TYR A 49 -3.00 2.48 14.82
C TYR A 49 -2.16 1.52 15.67
N LYS A 50 -2.82 0.52 16.27
CA LYS A 50 -2.14 -0.51 17.08
C LYS A 50 -1.45 -1.52 16.17
N CYS A 51 -2.07 -1.84 15.04
CA CYS A 51 -1.51 -2.74 14.04
C CYS A 51 -1.88 -2.34 12.61
N ALA A 52 -1.17 -2.91 11.63
CA ALA A 52 -1.46 -2.67 10.21
C ALA A 52 -2.91 -3.04 9.83
N ALA A 53 -3.53 -4.01 10.50
CA ALA A 53 -4.90 -4.42 10.22
C ALA A 53 -5.92 -3.31 10.53
N ASP A 54 -5.62 -2.41 11.46
CA ASP A 54 -6.48 -1.26 11.78
C ASP A 54 -6.57 -0.33 10.57
N ILE A 55 -5.44 -0.06 9.91
CA ILE A 55 -5.38 0.76 8.69
C ILE A 55 -6.10 0.07 7.55
N GLN A 56 -5.85 -1.23 7.35
CA GLN A 56 -6.49 -1.99 6.28
C GLN A 56 -8.01 -2.00 6.42
N LYS A 57 -8.53 -2.10 7.65
CA LYS A 57 -9.97 -2.00 7.92
C LYS A 57 -10.48 -0.58 7.70
N TYR A 58 -9.80 0.42 8.27
CA TYR A 58 -10.19 1.83 8.17
C TYR A 58 -10.24 2.33 6.72
N ALA A 59 -9.20 2.03 5.94
CA ALA A 59 -9.10 2.37 4.52
C ALA A 59 -9.93 1.44 3.61
N GLY A 60 -10.59 0.41 4.14
CA GLY A 60 -11.45 -0.46 3.35
C GLY A 60 -10.72 -1.41 2.39
N ILE A 61 -9.47 -1.72 2.67
CA ILE A 61 -8.63 -2.64 1.90
C ILE A 61 -8.77 -4.08 2.41
N ALA A 62 -8.93 -4.27 3.72
CA ALA A 62 -9.24 -5.58 4.29
C ALA A 62 -10.65 -6.02 3.87
N PRO A 63 -10.81 -7.22 3.30
CA PRO A 63 -12.14 -7.75 2.98
C PRO A 63 -12.95 -8.01 4.25
N VAL A 64 -14.26 -8.16 4.07
CA VAL A 64 -15.19 -8.66 5.07
C VAL A 64 -15.61 -10.05 4.65
N THR A 65 -15.50 -10.99 5.58
CA THR A 65 -15.99 -12.37 5.39
C THR A 65 -17.25 -12.52 6.22
N GLU A 66 -18.37 -12.82 5.57
CA GLU A 66 -19.64 -13.13 6.21
C GLU A 66 -19.90 -14.63 6.07
N ARG A 67 -20.18 -15.28 7.20
CA ARG A 67 -20.47 -16.72 7.26
C ARG A 67 -21.77 -16.94 8.02
N SER A 68 -22.66 -17.71 7.44
CA SER A 68 -23.88 -18.18 8.09
C SER A 68 -24.03 -19.65 7.76
N GLY A 69 -23.65 -20.55 8.69
CA GLY A 69 -23.82 -22.01 8.70
C GLY A 69 -23.58 -22.77 7.38
N LYS A 70 -24.42 -22.50 6.38
CA LYS A 70 -24.45 -23.07 5.03
C LYS A 70 -23.82 -22.18 3.94
N LYS A 71 -23.45 -20.94 4.23
CA LYS A 71 -22.96 -19.96 3.25
C LYS A 71 -21.74 -19.20 3.78
N GLU A 72 -20.80 -18.96 2.89
CA GLU A 72 -19.69 -18.03 3.05
C GLU A 72 -19.69 -17.05 1.89
N TRP A 73 -19.50 -15.76 2.20
CA TRP A 73 -19.34 -14.70 1.23
C TRP A 73 -18.15 -13.82 1.65
N ILE A 74 -17.37 -13.36 0.68
CA ILE A 74 -16.25 -12.44 0.91
C ILE A 74 -16.47 -11.22 0.03
N HIS A 75 -16.55 -10.05 0.64
CA HIS A 75 -16.80 -8.80 -0.05
C HIS A 75 -15.94 -7.65 0.46
N TRP A 76 -16.12 -6.49 -0.16
CA TRP A 76 -15.52 -5.25 0.29
C TRP A 76 -16.20 -4.71 1.53
N ARG A 77 -15.39 -4.07 2.36
CA ARG A 77 -15.93 -3.17 3.37
C ARG A 77 -16.54 -1.96 2.68
N TYR A 78 -17.86 -1.77 2.83
CA TYR A 78 -18.57 -0.63 2.25
C TYR A 78 -18.39 0.64 3.08
N SER A 79 -18.48 0.50 4.41
CA SER A 79 -18.26 1.61 5.35
C SER A 79 -16.77 1.89 5.56
N CYS A 80 -16.21 2.77 4.73
CA CYS A 80 -14.81 3.24 4.80
C CYS A 80 -14.68 4.66 4.26
N THR A 81 -13.55 5.28 4.57
CA THR A 81 -13.07 6.48 3.87
C THR A 81 -12.71 6.15 2.42
N LYS A 82 -13.59 6.51 1.48
CA LYS A 82 -13.39 6.30 0.04
C LYS A 82 -12.09 6.93 -0.46
N PHE A 83 -11.75 8.11 0.03
CA PHE A 83 -10.50 8.81 -0.31
C PHE A 83 -9.25 8.00 0.08
N LEU A 84 -9.21 7.45 1.30
CA LEU A 84 -8.08 6.64 1.75
C LEU A 84 -7.99 5.33 0.97
N ARG A 85 -9.13 4.70 0.71
CA ARG A 85 -9.18 3.50 -0.16
C ARG A 85 -8.54 3.80 -1.51
N GLN A 86 -8.97 4.88 -2.15
CA GLN A 86 -8.45 5.32 -3.43
C GLN A 86 -6.94 5.59 -3.35
N THR A 87 -6.47 6.31 -2.34
CA THR A 87 -5.03 6.57 -2.13
C THR A 87 -4.20 5.29 -2.14
N PHE A 88 -4.59 4.28 -1.35
CA PHE A 88 -3.83 3.03 -1.26
C PHE A 88 -3.91 2.18 -2.52
N VAL A 89 -5.08 2.14 -3.19
CA VAL A 89 -5.26 1.38 -4.43
C VAL A 89 -4.47 2.00 -5.58
N GLU A 90 -4.53 3.33 -5.75
CA GLU A 90 -3.78 4.05 -6.78
C GLU A 90 -2.27 3.89 -6.58
N TRP A 91 -1.79 4.11 -5.35
CA TRP A 91 -0.36 3.93 -5.05
C TRP A 91 0.10 2.49 -5.29
N ALA A 92 -0.66 1.48 -4.84
CA ALA A 92 -0.33 0.09 -5.10
C ALA A 92 -0.25 -0.21 -6.59
N GLY A 93 -1.16 0.32 -7.41
CA GLY A 93 -1.12 0.19 -8.86
C GLY A 93 0.13 0.81 -9.47
N LEU A 94 0.51 2.02 -9.04
CA LEU A 94 1.70 2.71 -9.55
C LEU A 94 3.00 2.02 -9.14
N SER A 95 3.05 1.45 -7.93
CA SER A 95 4.23 0.75 -7.40
C SER A 95 4.68 -0.43 -8.29
N VAL A 96 3.76 -1.03 -9.06
CA VAL A 96 4.04 -2.15 -9.98
C VAL A 96 5.12 -1.79 -11.01
N ARG A 97 5.23 -0.51 -11.39
CA ARG A 97 6.22 -0.03 -12.36
C ARG A 97 7.61 0.21 -11.75
N TYR A 98 7.67 0.41 -10.43
CA TYR A 98 8.87 0.91 -9.75
C TYR A 98 9.43 -0.07 -8.71
N SER A 99 8.69 -1.12 -8.36
CA SER A 99 9.13 -2.14 -7.40
C SER A 99 9.13 -3.52 -8.07
N PHE A 100 10.27 -4.20 -7.95
CA PHE A 100 10.48 -5.54 -8.47
C PHE A 100 9.50 -6.54 -7.84
N TRP A 101 9.38 -6.57 -6.50
CA TRP A 101 8.49 -7.54 -5.87
C TRP A 101 7.02 -7.24 -6.15
N ALA A 102 6.65 -5.97 -6.29
CA ALA A 102 5.28 -5.56 -6.62
C ALA A 102 4.90 -6.02 -8.03
N LYS A 103 5.81 -5.85 -9.01
CA LYS A 103 5.69 -6.36 -10.37
C LYS A 103 5.55 -7.88 -10.39
N ALA A 104 6.44 -8.59 -9.68
CA ALA A 104 6.40 -10.04 -9.57
C ALA A 104 5.10 -10.53 -8.94
N TYR A 105 4.62 -9.85 -7.90
CA TYR A 105 3.38 -10.22 -7.23
C TYR A 105 2.19 -10.01 -8.14
N TYR A 106 2.17 -8.89 -8.88
CA TYR A 106 1.13 -8.63 -9.86
C TYR A 106 1.05 -9.74 -10.90
N ARG A 107 2.17 -10.08 -11.56
CA ARG A 107 2.24 -11.13 -12.58
C ARG A 107 1.88 -12.51 -12.03
N GLN A 108 2.31 -12.82 -10.82
CA GLN A 108 1.96 -14.09 -10.19
C GLN A 108 0.44 -14.23 -9.99
N GLN A 109 -0.24 -13.16 -9.59
CA GLN A 109 -1.68 -13.20 -9.37
C GLN A 109 -2.46 -13.16 -10.69
N GLU A 110 -1.92 -12.49 -11.70
CA GLU A 110 -2.43 -12.52 -13.08
C GLU A 110 -2.36 -13.93 -13.68
N ALA A 111 -1.24 -14.64 -13.51
CA ALA A 111 -1.09 -16.04 -13.92
C ALA A 111 -2.08 -16.99 -13.22
N LYS A 112 -2.59 -16.60 -12.04
CA LYS A 112 -3.66 -17.32 -11.32
C LYS A 112 -5.07 -16.94 -11.78
N GLY A 113 -5.21 -16.19 -12.87
CA GLY A 113 -6.49 -15.75 -13.43
C GLY A 113 -7.22 -14.70 -12.59
N LYS A 114 -6.52 -13.97 -11.71
CA LYS A 114 -7.17 -12.93 -10.89
C LYS A 114 -7.39 -11.67 -11.73
N PRO A 115 -8.55 -11.00 -11.62
CA PRO A 115 -8.79 -9.76 -12.37
C PRO A 115 -7.93 -8.63 -11.81
N HIS A 116 -7.52 -7.71 -12.67
CA HIS A 116 -6.63 -6.57 -12.38
C HIS A 116 -6.93 -5.87 -11.04
N ASN A 117 -8.18 -5.43 -10.84
CA ASN A 117 -8.58 -4.72 -9.62
C ASN A 117 -8.42 -5.59 -8.36
N THR A 118 -8.64 -6.91 -8.45
CA THR A 118 -8.36 -7.83 -7.33
C THR A 118 -6.89 -7.87 -6.99
N ILE A 119 -6.02 -7.92 -8.00
CA ILE A 119 -4.58 -7.96 -7.83
C ILE A 119 -4.11 -6.68 -7.13
N ILE A 120 -4.47 -5.50 -7.64
CA ILE A 120 -4.05 -4.23 -7.04
C ILE A 120 -4.49 -4.11 -5.58
N ARG A 121 -5.71 -4.55 -5.24
CA ARG A 121 -6.20 -4.50 -3.86
C ARG A 121 -5.43 -5.43 -2.94
N SER A 122 -5.11 -6.63 -3.42
CA SER A 122 -4.27 -7.57 -2.68
C SER A 122 -2.84 -7.06 -2.50
N LEU A 123 -2.33 -6.29 -3.47
CA LEU A 123 -1.06 -5.59 -3.39
C LEU A 123 -1.11 -4.43 -2.39
N ALA A 124 -2.16 -3.60 -2.41
CA ALA A 124 -2.38 -2.54 -1.42
C ALA A 124 -2.44 -3.11 0.01
N PHE A 125 -3.08 -4.27 0.19
CA PHE A 125 -3.11 -4.97 1.48
C PHE A 125 -1.69 -5.28 1.99
N LYS A 126 -0.79 -5.76 1.13
CA LYS A 126 0.61 -6.02 1.47
C LYS A 126 1.38 -4.73 1.77
N TRP A 127 1.23 -3.73 0.90
CA TRP A 127 1.88 -2.44 1.05
C TRP A 127 1.54 -1.73 2.36
N ILE A 128 0.28 -1.75 2.79
CA ILE A 128 -0.11 -1.15 4.08
C ILE A 128 0.67 -1.78 5.25
N ARG A 129 0.96 -3.09 5.20
CA ARG A 129 1.74 -3.75 6.26
C ARG A 129 3.18 -3.27 6.27
N ILE A 130 3.79 -3.13 5.09
CA ILE A 130 5.17 -2.62 4.95
C ILE A 130 5.22 -1.17 5.44
N LEU A 131 4.35 -0.31 4.91
CA LEU A 131 4.26 1.10 5.28
C LEU A 131 4.02 1.28 6.77
N PHE A 132 3.13 0.48 7.38
CA PHE A 132 2.91 0.52 8.82
C PHE A 132 4.19 0.26 9.63
N ARG A 133 5.05 -0.68 9.19
CA ARG A 133 6.32 -0.96 9.85
C ARG A 133 7.30 0.18 9.67
N CYS A 134 7.49 0.68 8.45
CA CYS A 134 8.33 1.84 8.15
C CYS A 134 7.91 3.07 8.99
N TRP A 135 6.61 3.35 9.03
CA TRP A 135 6.03 4.45 9.80
C TRP A 135 6.24 4.29 11.32
N LYS A 136 5.95 3.10 11.88
CA LYS A 136 6.17 2.84 13.33
C LYS A 136 7.64 2.91 13.74
N THR A 137 8.57 2.60 12.85
CA THR A 137 10.02 2.54 13.15
C THR A 137 10.79 3.78 12.70
N HIS A 138 10.11 4.74 12.07
CA HIS A 138 10.74 5.90 11.44
C HIS A 138 11.81 5.55 10.39
N THR A 139 11.67 4.38 9.77
CA THR A 139 12.64 3.89 8.79
C THR A 139 12.09 4.05 7.37
N PRO A 140 12.82 4.71 6.45
CA PRO A 140 12.50 4.69 5.04
C PRO A 140 12.36 3.27 4.49
N TYR A 141 11.51 3.11 3.49
CA TYR A 141 11.36 1.86 2.78
C TYR A 141 12.64 1.52 2.01
N ASP A 142 13.09 0.28 2.16
CA ASP A 142 14.14 -0.33 1.37
C ASP A 142 13.62 -1.66 0.81
N GLU A 143 13.70 -1.80 -0.52
CA GLU A 143 13.22 -2.98 -1.22
C GLU A 143 14.04 -4.22 -0.90
N SER A 144 15.36 -4.08 -0.70
CA SER A 144 16.25 -5.19 -0.37
C SER A 144 15.87 -5.84 0.96
N THR A 145 15.56 -5.03 1.98
CA THR A 145 15.05 -5.51 3.27
C THR A 145 13.81 -6.40 3.12
N TYR A 146 12.86 -6.00 2.27
CA TYR A 146 11.65 -6.80 2.04
C TYR A 146 11.94 -8.10 1.28
N LEU A 147 12.80 -8.05 0.26
CA LEU A 147 13.20 -9.23 -0.51
C LEU A 147 13.94 -10.27 0.36
N ILE A 148 14.83 -9.82 1.25
CA ILE A 148 15.51 -10.70 2.22
C ILE A 148 14.49 -11.37 3.15
N ALA A 149 13.49 -10.62 3.63
CA ALA A 149 12.41 -11.18 4.45
C ALA A 149 11.57 -12.21 3.68
N LEU A 150 11.31 -11.99 2.38
CA LEU A 150 10.61 -12.98 1.54
C LEU A 150 11.44 -14.25 1.36
N LYS A 151 12.75 -14.12 1.14
CA LYS A 151 13.67 -15.26 1.00
C LYS A 151 13.72 -16.09 2.28
N SER A 152 13.91 -15.45 3.44
CA SER A 152 13.99 -16.14 4.73
C SER A 152 12.69 -16.86 5.12
N LYS A 153 11.54 -16.39 4.62
CA LYS A 153 10.24 -17.02 4.81
C LYS A 153 9.86 -18.04 3.73
N GLY A 154 10.77 -18.36 2.81
CA GLY A 154 10.51 -19.34 1.75
C GLY A 154 9.37 -18.93 0.81
N SER A 155 9.22 -17.63 0.54
CA SER A 155 8.13 -17.14 -0.29
C SER A 155 8.22 -17.71 -1.72
N PRO A 156 7.12 -18.26 -2.27
CA PRO A 156 7.10 -18.72 -3.67
C PRO A 156 7.20 -17.57 -4.68
N LEU A 157 7.10 -16.32 -4.21
CA LEU A 157 7.16 -15.14 -5.07
C LEU A 157 8.52 -14.99 -5.75
N LEU A 158 9.62 -15.24 -5.03
CA LEU A 158 10.96 -15.11 -5.60
C LEU A 158 11.24 -16.20 -6.64
N LYS A 159 10.79 -17.43 -6.36
CA LYS A 159 10.87 -18.54 -7.32
C LYS A 159 10.11 -18.21 -8.61
N PHE A 160 8.86 -17.74 -8.48
CA PHE A 160 8.07 -17.29 -9.63
C PHE A 160 8.75 -16.15 -10.41
N ALA A 161 9.36 -15.18 -9.71
CA ALA A 161 10.04 -14.07 -10.38
C ALA A 161 11.25 -14.53 -11.22
N VAL A 162 12.03 -15.48 -10.70
CA VAL A 162 13.15 -16.09 -11.43
C VAL A 162 12.66 -16.90 -12.63
N GLU A 163 11.63 -17.73 -12.45
CA GLU A 163 11.05 -18.57 -13.51
C GLU A 163 10.36 -17.78 -14.63
N SER A 164 9.86 -16.58 -14.30
CA SER A 164 9.14 -15.71 -15.24
C SER A 164 10.04 -14.65 -15.90
N GLU A 165 11.36 -14.73 -15.73
CA GLU A 165 12.37 -13.82 -16.29
C GLU A 165 12.07 -12.33 -16.05
N LEU A 166 11.63 -11.99 -14.84
CA LEU A 166 11.04 -10.68 -14.51
C LEU A 166 12.00 -9.52 -14.26
#